data_AF-U7QVI1-F1
#
_entry.id   AF-U7QVI1-F1
#
_cell.length_a   1.000
_cell.length_b   1.000
_cell.length_c   1.000
_cell.angle_alpha   90.00
_cell.angle_beta   90.00
_cell.angle_gamma   90.00
#
_symmetry.space_group_name_H-M   'P 1'
#
loop_
_entity.id
_entity.type
_entity.pdbx_description
1 polymer ?
#
loop_
_entity_poly.entity_id
_entity_poly.type
_entity_poly.pdbx_seq_one_letter_code
_entity_poly.pdbx_strand_id
1 'polypeptide(L)' 'LTRHGYRLKDMVEQFDAKPAEIRALFNNQLDPVRTTELRDRMLAVGLPI' A
#
# COMPACT_ATOMS: atom_id res chain seq x y z
N LEU A 1 -17.78 -10.95 -10.09
CA LEU A 1 -17.26 -10.69 -8.73
C LEU A 1 -15.90 -11.37 -8.57
N THR A 2 -14.84 -10.78 -9.12
CA THR A 2 -13.44 -11.18 -8.85
C THR A 2 -12.70 -9.87 -8.55
N ARG A 3 -13.12 -9.19 -7.48
CA ARG A 3 -12.46 -9.26 -6.17
C ARG A 3 -11.06 -8.67 -6.29
N HIS A 4 -10.99 -7.34 -6.22
CA HIS A 4 -9.80 -6.49 -6.09
C HIS A 4 -8.49 -7.26 -6.24
N GLY A 5 -8.06 -7.47 -7.48
CA GLY A 5 -6.82 -8.13 -7.84
C GLY A 5 -5.60 -7.26 -7.56
N TYR A 6 -5.57 -6.51 -6.45
CA TYR A 6 -4.36 -5.89 -5.95
C TYR A 6 -3.45 -7.02 -5.45
N ARG A 7 -2.77 -7.68 -6.39
CA ARG A 7 -1.65 -8.55 -6.04
C ARG A 7 -0.71 -7.71 -5.22
N LEU A 8 -0.21 -8.29 -4.13
CA LEU A 8 0.77 -7.62 -3.27
C LEU A 8 1.97 -7.11 -4.08
N LYS A 9 2.31 -7.80 -5.17
CA LYS A 9 3.29 -7.39 -6.18
C LYS A 9 2.90 -6.11 -6.93
N ASP A 10 1.64 -6.00 -7.34
CA ASP A 10 1.09 -4.81 -8.00
C ASP A 10 1.08 -3.60 -7.06
N MET A 11 0.74 -3.80 -5.77
CA MET A 11 0.84 -2.73 -4.76
C MET A 11 2.31 -2.35 -4.48
N VAL A 12 3.20 -3.33 -4.43
CA VAL A 12 4.65 -3.11 -4.28
C VAL A 12 5.20 -2.31 -5.46
N GLU A 13 4.75 -2.61 -6.68
CA GLU A 13 5.17 -1.93 -7.91
C GLU A 13 4.51 -0.55 -8.07
N GLN A 14 3.23 -0.39 -7.73
CA GLN A 14 2.52 0.91 -7.80
C GLN A 14 2.96 1.89 -6.71
N PHE A 15 3.20 1.40 -5.50
CA PHE A 15 3.56 2.25 -4.36
C PHE A 15 5.06 2.28 -4.08
N ASP A 16 5.88 1.59 -4.88
CA ASP A 16 7.32 1.40 -4.68
C ASP A 16 7.63 1.04 -3.21
N ALA A 17 6.85 0.12 -2.66
CA ALA A 17 6.85 -0.25 -1.25
C ALA A 17 7.24 -1.72 -1.11
N LYS A 18 7.93 -2.11 -0.04
CA LYS A 18 8.37 -3.51 0.10
C LYS A 18 7.17 -4.43 0.36
N PRO A 19 7.21 -5.71 -0.09
CA PRO A 19 6.16 -6.68 0.22
C PRO A 19 5.93 -6.83 1.73
N ALA A 20 7.00 -6.71 2.52
CA ALA A 20 6.94 -6.71 3.97
C ALA A 20 6.17 -5.51 4.53
N GLU A 21 6.28 -4.33 3.91
CA GLU A 21 5.59 -3.11 4.34
C GLU A 21 4.09 -3.17 4.03
N ILE A 22 3.71 -3.68 2.85
CA ILE A 22 2.29 -3.90 2.52
C ILE A 22 1.67 -4.92 3.49
N ARG A 23 2.37 -6.04 3.77
CA ARG A 23 1.90 -7.01 4.78
C ARG A 23 1.79 -6.38 6.16
N ALA A 24 2.76 -5.58 6.57
CA ALA A 24 2.74 -4.88 7.84
C ALA A 24 1.59 -3.85 7.89
N LEU A 25 1.25 -3.19 6.77
CA LEU A 25 0.11 -2.26 6.68
C LEU A 25 -1.21 -3.00 6.94
N PHE A 26 -1.42 -4.14 6.28
CA PHE A 26 -2.61 -4.98 6.48
C PHE A 26 -2.69 -5.58 7.89
N ASN A 27 -1.55 -5.87 8.51
CA ASN A 27 -1.47 -6.36 9.89
C ASN A 27 -1.45 -5.22 10.93
N ASN A 28 -1.50 -3.96 10.49
CA ASN A 28 -1.38 -2.78 11.36
C ASN A 28 -0.06 -2.74 12.18
N GLN A 29 0.99 -3.39 11.66
CA GLN A 29 2.35 -3.45 12.19
C GLN A 29 3.33 -2.59 11.39
N LEU A 30 2.85 -1.80 10.43
CA LEU A 30 3.69 -0.89 9.67
C LEU A 30 4.01 0.34 10.50
N ASP A 31 5.24 0.82 10.36
CA ASP A 31 5.70 2.05 10.99
C ASP A 31 4.77 3.22 10.61
N PRO A 32 4.37 4.08 11.57
CA PRO A 32 3.48 5.20 11.29
C PRO A 32 4.06 6.18 10.27
N VAL A 33 5.39 6.33 10.24
CA VAL A 33 6.10 7.13 9.23
C VAL A 33 5.89 6.54 7.83
N ARG A 34 6.10 5.23 7.68
CA ARG A 34 5.90 4.54 6.39
C ARG A 34 4.44 4.47 5.96
N THR A 35 3.53 4.32 6.91
CA THR A 35 2.10 4.38 6.65
C THR A 35 1.69 5.74 6.09
N THR A 36 2.28 6.81 6.61
CA THR A 36 2.04 8.18 6.15
C THR A 36 2.56 8.38 4.73
N GLU A 37 3.79 7.93 4.44
CA GLU A 37 4.34 7.99 3.07
C GLU A 37 3.53 7.15 2.06
N LEU A 38 3.07 5.95 2.45
CA LEU A 38 2.22 5.11 1.60
C LEU A 38 0.87 5.79 1.33
N ARG A 39 0.26 6.39 2.35
CA ARG A 39 -0.99 7.15 2.20
C ARG A 39 -0.80 8.41 1.35
N ASP A 40 0.30 9.12 1.52
CA ASP A 40 0.63 10.30 0.72
C ASP A 40 0.85 9.94 -0.75
N ARG A 41 1.58 8.84 -1.02
CA ARG A 41 1.71 8.28 -2.36
C ARG A 41 0.35 7.86 -2.96
N MET A 42 -0.54 7.24 -2.17
CA MET A 42 -1.90 6.88 -2.59
C MET A 42 -2.74 8.10 -2.98
N LEU A 43 -2.66 9.17 -2.20
CA LEU A 43 -3.29 10.45 -2.51
C LEU A 43 -2.68 11.09 -3.77
N ALA A 44 -1.36 11.03 -3.93
CA ALA A 44 -0.64 11.59 -5.07
C ALA A 44 -0.97 10.87 -6.40
N VAL A 45 -1.27 9.56 -6.35
CA VAL A 45 -1.72 8.81 -7.54
C VAL A 45 -3.22 8.92 -7.81
N GLY A 46 -3.95 9.75 -7.03
CA GLY A 46 -5.36 10.05 -7.26
C GLY A 46 -6.31 8.89 -6.94
N LEU A 47 -5.87 7.91 -6.15
CA LEU A 47 -6.77 6.90 -5.60
C LEU A 47 -7.59 7.54 -4.47
N PRO A 48 -8.94 7.50 -4.52
CA PRO A 48 -9.75 7.96 -3.41
C PRO A 48 -9.48 7.04 -2.21
N ILE A 49 -8.96 7.65 -1.13
CA ILE A 49 -8.74 7.05 0.19
C ILE A 49 -10.04 6.68 0.90
#